data_AF-A0A944E8N4-F1
#
_entry.id   AF-A0A944E8N4-F1
#
_cell.length_a   1.000
_cell.length_b   1.000
_cell.length_c   1.000
_cell.angle_alpha   90.00
_cell.angle_beta   90.00
_cell.angle_gamma   90.00
#
_symmetry.space_group_name_H-M   'P 1'
#
loop_
_entity.id
_entity.type
_entity.pdbx_description
1 polymer ?
#
loop_
_entity_poly.entity_id
_entity_poly.type
_entity_poly.pdbx_seq_one_letter_code
_entity_poly.pdbx_strand_id
1 'polypeptide(L)'
;MDITRLSHVEPDNGYPDQAVKIRGENLVDPRCVYFGDAQALDCELSEDGTFVDVTVPEIHGPVMVTVEDHDGNVSNAVAFTAL
;
A
#
# COMPACT_ATOMS: atom_id res chain seq x y z
N MET A 1 3.83 20.35 -5.72
CA MET A 1 3.11 19.28 -5.02
C MET A 1 3.67 18.01 -5.58
N ASP A 2 4.47 17.31 -4.79
CA ASP A 2 5.00 16.02 -5.21
C ASP A 2 3.88 15.00 -5.04
N ILE A 3 3.51 14.35 -6.14
CA ILE A 3 2.43 13.37 -6.15
C ILE A 3 2.97 12.03 -5.64
N THR A 4 2.26 11.40 -4.70
CA THR A 4 2.57 10.03 -4.27
C THR A 4 2.45 9.08 -5.45
N ARG A 5 3.51 8.31 -5.69
CA ARG A 5 3.55 7.36 -6.81
C ARG A 5 4.04 6.00 -6.35
N LEU A 6 3.20 4.99 -6.49
CA LEU A 6 3.55 3.61 -6.18
C LEU A 6 4.28 2.96 -7.36
N SER A 7 5.29 2.15 -7.06
CA SER A 7 6.01 1.35 -8.04
C SER A 7 5.54 -0.11 -8.04
N HIS A 8 5.46 -0.75 -6.86
CA HIS A 8 5.09 -2.16 -6.71
C HIS A 8 4.93 -2.55 -5.23
N VAL A 9 4.45 -3.79 -5.01
CA VAL A 9 4.39 -4.44 -3.68
C VAL A 9 5.44 -5.56 -3.62
N GLU A 10 6.12 -5.70 -2.48
CA GLU A 10 7.11 -6.76 -2.23
C GLU A 10 6.75 -7.59 -0.99
N PRO A 11 6.50 -8.90 -1.14
CA PRO A 11 6.19 -9.61 -2.40
C PRO A 11 4.90 -9.11 -3.07
N ASP A 12 4.74 -9.38 -4.37
CA ASP A 12 3.53 -9.01 -5.14
C ASP A 12 2.34 -9.97 -4.95
N ASN A 13 2.49 -10.94 -4.04
CA ASN A 13 1.48 -11.87 -3.61
C ASN A 13 1.71 -12.31 -2.15
N GLY A 14 0.65 -12.73 -1.48
CA GLY A 14 0.73 -13.16 -0.08
C GLY A 14 -0.61 -13.53 0.51
N TYR A 15 -0.59 -14.01 1.75
CA TYR A 15 -1.79 -14.38 2.50
C TYR A 15 -2.25 -13.22 3.39
N PRO A 16 -3.52 -13.22 3.86
CA PRO A 16 -3.91 -12.40 5.00
C PRO A 16 -2.93 -12.54 6.18
N ASP A 17 -2.76 -11.46 6.95
CA ASP A 17 -1.82 -11.33 8.07
C ASP A 17 -0.32 -11.39 7.69
N GLN A 18 0.01 -11.46 6.40
CA GLN A 18 1.39 -11.40 5.94
C GLN A 18 1.89 -9.95 5.83
N ALA A 19 3.10 -9.67 6.30
CA ALA A 19 3.75 -8.39 6.09
C ALA A 19 4.27 -8.26 4.64
N VAL A 20 4.03 -7.10 4.03
CA VAL A 20 4.52 -6.71 2.70
C VAL A 20 4.97 -5.25 2.69
N LYS A 21 5.84 -4.90 1.74
CA LYS A 21 6.30 -3.52 1.52
C LYS A 21 5.64 -2.92 0.30
N ILE A 22 5.00 -1.78 0.45
CA ILE A 22 4.53 -0.96 -0.68
C ILE A 22 5.65 0.01 -1.02
N ARG A 23 6.24 -0.08 -2.22
CA ARG A 23 7.31 0.83 -2.67
C ARG A 23 6.78 1.94 -3.55
N GLY A 24 7.46 3.08 -3.49
CA GLY A 24 7.10 4.23 -4.30
C GLY A 24 8.04 5.41 -4.11
N GLU A 25 7.58 6.57 -4.57
CA GLU A 25 8.21 7.86 -4.42
C GLU A 25 7.20 8.85 -3.82
N ASN A 26 7.70 9.79 -3.01
CA ASN A 26 6.90 10.82 -2.37
C ASN A 26 5.73 10.23 -1.56
N LEU A 27 5.99 9.15 -0.82
CA LEU A 27 5.05 8.66 0.18
C LEU A 27 5.12 9.61 1.37
N VAL A 28 4.23 10.59 1.41
CA VAL A 28 4.18 11.61 2.46
C VAL A 28 2.88 11.42 3.22
N ASP A 29 2.99 11.16 4.52
CA ASP A 29 1.88 11.09 5.47
C ASP A 29 0.69 10.21 4.99
N PRO A 30 0.93 8.92 4.66
CA PRO A 30 -0.14 8.04 4.23
C PRO A 30 -1.15 7.86 5.37
N ARG A 31 -2.40 8.22 5.12
CA ARG A 31 -3.51 7.97 6.04
C ARG A 31 -3.79 6.47 6.10
N CYS A 32 -3.88 5.82 4.94
CA CYS A 32 -4.22 4.40 4.79
C CYS A 32 -3.61 3.82 3.52
N VAL A 33 -3.30 2.52 3.56
CA VAL A 33 -3.08 1.68 2.36
C VAL A 33 -4.32 0.81 2.16
N TYR A 34 -4.74 0.62 0.91
CA TYR A 34 -5.89 -0.19 0.56
C TYR A 34 -5.50 -1.30 -0.42
N PHE A 35 -5.97 -2.51 -0.16
CA PHE A 35 -5.96 -3.67 -1.06
C PHE A 35 -7.39 -3.83 -1.60
N GLY A 36 -7.65 -3.32 -2.81
CA GLY A 36 -9.02 -3.15 -3.29
C GLY A 36 -9.80 -2.23 -2.35
N ASP A 37 -10.92 -2.70 -1.80
CA ASP A 37 -11.73 -1.96 -0.82
C ASP A 37 -11.33 -2.25 0.64
N ALA A 38 -10.38 -3.17 0.87
CA ALA A 38 -9.95 -3.56 2.22
C ALA A 38 -8.77 -2.70 2.69
N GLN A 39 -8.91 -2.06 3.86
CA GLN A 39 -7.82 -1.28 4.46
C GLN A 39 -6.75 -2.21 5.02
N ALA A 40 -5.49 -1.94 4.72
CA ALA A 40 -4.34 -2.65 5.26
C ALA A 40 -4.19 -2.44 6.78
N LEU A 41 -3.52 -3.38 7.43
CA LEU A 41 -3.19 -3.32 8.85
C LEU A 41 -1.74 -2.82 9.02
N ASP A 42 -1.38 -2.36 10.22
CA ASP A 42 -0.01 -2.00 10.63
C ASP A 42 0.76 -1.12 9.62
N CYS A 43 0.19 0.01 9.19
CA CYS A 43 0.83 0.90 8.23
C CYS A 43 1.96 1.72 8.87
N GLU A 44 3.21 1.46 8.47
CA GLU A 44 4.40 2.18 8.94
C GLU A 44 5.19 2.76 7.76
N LEU A 45 5.24 4.10 7.67
CA LEU A 45 5.99 4.81 6.64
C LEU A 45 7.50 4.81 6.95
N SER A 46 8.33 4.56 5.95
CA SER A 46 9.78 4.69 6.07
C SER A 46 10.22 6.15 6.30
N GLU A 47 11.30 6.35 7.07
CA GLU A 47 11.82 7.70 7.35
C GLU A 47 12.15 8.51 6.07
N ASP A 48 12.52 7.83 4.99
CA ASP A 48 12.86 8.43 3.69
C ASP A 48 11.67 8.56 2.72
N GLY A 49 10.47 8.10 3.10
CA GLY A 49 9.26 8.19 2.28
C GLY A 49 9.30 7.36 0.98
N THR A 50 10.09 6.28 0.96
CA THR A 50 10.26 5.39 -0.21
C THR A 50 9.49 4.07 -0.11
N PHE A 51 9.02 3.70 1.09
CA PHE A 51 8.13 2.56 1.27
C PHE A 51 7.20 2.70 2.47
N VAL A 52 6.13 1.91 2.48
CA VAL A 52 5.25 1.66 3.63
C VAL A 52 5.29 0.17 3.94
N ASP A 53 5.64 -0.20 5.17
CA ASP A 53 5.42 -1.56 5.68
C ASP A 53 3.93 -1.69 6.06
N VAL A 54 3.28 -2.75 5.61
CA VAL A 54 1.86 -3.04 5.89
C VAL A 54 1.64 -4.53 6.10
N THR A 55 0.56 -4.86 6.78
CA THR A 55 0.05 -6.23 6.91
C THR A 55 -1.18 -6.40 6.00
N VAL A 56 -1.19 -7.46 5.19
CA VAL A 56 -2.27 -7.77 4.23
C VAL A 56 -3.58 -8.03 5.00
N PRO A 57 -4.69 -7.34 4.67
CA PRO A 57 -5.97 -7.55 5.33
C PRO A 57 -6.64 -8.86 4.89
N GLU A 58 -7.75 -9.21 5.53
CA GLU A 58 -8.59 -10.35 5.14
C GLU A 58 -9.22 -10.10 3.75
N ILE A 59 -8.53 -10.52 2.69
CA ILE A 59 -8.93 -10.41 1.28
C ILE A 59 -8.33 -11.55 0.46
N HIS A 60 -8.94 -11.87 -0.69
CA HIS A 60 -8.47 -12.91 -1.59
C HIS A 60 -8.58 -12.49 -3.07
N GLY A 61 -7.71 -13.07 -3.89
CA GLY A 61 -7.67 -12.87 -5.33
C GLY A 61 -6.84 -11.66 -5.77
N PRO A 62 -6.86 -11.36 -7.08
CA PRO A 62 -6.15 -10.21 -7.62
C PRO A 62 -6.81 -8.90 -7.16
N VAL A 63 -6.01 -7.99 -6.63
CA VAL A 63 -6.44 -6.68 -6.13
C VAL A 63 -5.49 -5.59 -6.59
N MET A 64 -6.00 -4.37 -6.60
CA MET A 64 -5.21 -3.17 -6.84
C MET A 64 -4.87 -2.52 -5.50
N VAL A 65 -3.61 -2.16 -5.31
CA VAL A 65 -3.12 -1.50 -4.10
C VAL A 65 -2.95 0.00 -4.35
N THR A 66 -3.50 0.80 -3.45
CA THR A 66 -3.43 2.27 -3.47
C THR A 66 -3.08 2.81 -2.09
N VAL A 67 -2.51 4.02 -2.06
CA VAL A 67 -2.30 4.80 -0.84
C VAL A 67 -3.21 6.01 -0.88
N GLU A 68 -3.84 6.31 0.25
CA GLU A 68 -4.59 7.55 0.47
C GLU A 68 -3.89 8.39 1.54
N ASP A 69 -3.72 9.69 1.30
CA ASP A 69 -3.17 10.64 2.28
C ASP A 69 -4.26 11.27 3.18
N HIS A 70 -3.86 12.12 4.12
CA HIS A 70 -4.78 12.81 5.03
C HIS A 70 -5.67 13.88 4.36
N ASP A 71 -5.31 14.34 3.16
CA ASP A 71 -6.09 15.27 2.35
C ASP A 71 -7.12 14.55 1.45
N GLY A 72 -7.09 13.21 1.44
CA GLY A 72 -7.97 12.35 0.64
C GLY A 72 -7.48 12.15 -0.80
N ASN A 73 -6.23 12.48 -1.12
CA ASN A 73 -5.67 12.18 -2.42
C ASN A 73 -5.32 10.68 -2.50
N VAL A 74 -5.61 10.08 -3.65
CA VAL A 74 -5.32 8.66 -3.91
C VAL A 74 -4.20 8.54 -4.95
N SER A 75 -3.22 7.67 -4.67
CA SER A 75 -2.11 7.39 -5.57
C SER A 75 -2.56 6.65 -6.84
N ASN A 76 -1.62 6.42 -7.78
CA ASN A 76 -1.81 5.37 -8.78
C ASN A 76 -1.92 4.00 -8.09
N ALA A 77 -2.43 3.02 -8.83
CA ALA A 77 -2.61 1.67 -8.34
C ALA A 77 -1.52 0.72 -8.86
N VAL A 78 -1.14 -0.26 -8.03
CA VAL A 78 -0.22 -1.36 -8.38
C VAL A 78 -0.87 -2.71 -8.10
N ALA A 79 -0.52 -3.76 -8.85
CA ALA A 79 -1.14 -5.06 -8.69
C ALA A 79 -0.60 -5.84 -7.49
N PHE A 80 -1.47 -6.60 -6.83
CA PHE A 80 -1.14 -7.59 -5.80
C PHE A 80 -2.08 -8.80 -5.92
N THR A 81 -1.62 -10.00 -5.59
CA THR A 81 -2.47 -11.20 -5.52
C THR A 81 -2.54 -11.73 -4.09
N ALA A 82 -3.71 -11.60 -3.45
CA ALA A 82 -3.97 -12.24 -2.17
C ALA A 82 -4.34 -13.73 -2.37
N LEU A 83 -3.69 -14.63 -1.64
CA LEU A 83 -3.76 -16.08 -1.81
C LEU A 83 -4.75 -16.77 -0.85
#